data_AF-A0A532BZN3-F1
#
_entry.id   AF-A0A532BZN3-F1
#
_cell.length_a   1.000
_cell.length_b   1.000
_cell.length_c   1.000
_cell.angle_alpha   90.00
_cell.angle_beta   90.00
_cell.angle_gamma   90.00
#
_symmetry.space_group_name_H-M   'P 1'
#
loop_
_entity.id
_entity.type
_entity.pdbx_description
1 polymer ?
#
loop_
_entity_poly.entity_id
_entity_poly.type
_entity_poly.pdbx_seq_one_letter_code
_entity_poly.pdbx_strand_id
1 'polypeptide(L)'
;MSKKKILLAGESWVSTATHIKGFDQFPTVTYHTGADELLGALKATDFDVTFMPAHEAQRGFPQTMEALSAYDAVVLSDIGANTLLLHPDTWVHSKPTPNRLRLLRDYVSGGGGLLMFGGYYSFQGINGGARYRKTPVEDVLPVNCLAYDDRVEVPEGFVPVPKPGSSHPILRGLGSDWPILLGFNEVTLKDGAEVLA
;
A
#
# COMPACT_ATOMS: atom_id res chain seq x y z
N MET A 1 12.16 9.22 23.61
CA MET A 1 12.71 8.26 22.62
C MET A 1 12.68 8.96 21.27
N SER A 2 13.58 8.67 20.32
CA SER A 2 13.44 9.27 18.99
C SER A 2 12.20 8.68 18.30
N LYS A 3 11.44 9.50 17.59
CA LYS A 3 10.30 9.02 16.81
C LYS A 3 10.75 8.02 15.74
N LYS A 4 9.89 7.04 15.45
CA LYS A 4 10.06 6.05 14.39
C LYS A 4 9.69 6.65 13.04
N LYS A 5 10.62 6.70 12.10
CA LYS A 5 10.40 7.31 10.78
C LYS A 5 9.73 6.32 9.85
N ILE A 6 8.57 6.70 9.34
CA ILE A 6 7.75 5.85 8.47
C ILE A 6 7.55 6.55 7.12
N LEU A 7 7.80 5.85 6.02
CA LEU A 7 7.40 6.32 4.69
C LEU A 7 6.07 5.69 4.31
N LEU A 8 5.00 6.48 4.18
CA LEU A 8 3.72 6.03 3.63
C LEU A 8 3.62 6.46 2.17
N ALA A 9 3.68 5.52 1.24
CA ALA A 9 3.55 5.78 -0.19
C ALA A 9 2.20 5.30 -0.75
N GLY A 10 1.53 6.16 -1.50
CA GLY A 10 0.24 5.86 -2.15
C GLY A 10 -0.92 6.73 -1.66
N GLU A 11 -2.06 6.12 -1.35
CA GLU A 11 -3.26 6.76 -0.75
C GLU A 11 -3.67 8.08 -1.40
N SER A 12 -3.53 8.19 -2.72
CA SER A 12 -3.90 9.40 -3.45
C SER A 12 -4.31 9.07 -4.87
N TRP A 13 -5.31 9.75 -5.39
CA TRP A 13 -5.76 9.56 -6.76
C TRP A 13 -6.25 10.87 -7.39
N VAL A 14 -6.21 10.90 -8.72
CA VAL A 14 -6.82 11.95 -9.54
C VAL A 14 -7.95 11.31 -10.32
N SER A 15 -9.16 11.81 -10.16
CA SER A 15 -10.34 11.37 -10.91
C SER A 15 -10.67 12.38 -11.99
N THR A 16 -10.80 11.90 -13.22
CA THR A 16 -11.42 12.66 -14.32
C THR A 16 -12.81 12.13 -14.56
N ALA A 17 -13.78 13.02 -14.75
CA ALA A 17 -15.17 12.66 -15.04
C ALA A 17 -15.73 13.57 -16.13
N THR A 18 -16.47 12.99 -17.07
CA THR A 18 -17.22 13.73 -18.09
C THR A 18 -18.69 13.76 -17.71
N HIS A 19 -19.24 14.95 -17.51
CA HIS A 19 -20.64 15.16 -17.19
C HIS A 19 -21.41 15.45 -18.47
N ILE A 20 -22.47 14.67 -18.75
CA ILE A 20 -23.33 14.84 -19.92
C ILE A 20 -24.70 15.30 -19.45
N LYS A 21 -25.19 16.42 -19.98
CA LYS A 21 -26.49 17.01 -19.64
C LYS A 21 -27.23 17.42 -20.93
N GLY A 22 -28.11 16.53 -21.42
CA GLY A 22 -28.79 16.75 -22.69
C GLY A 22 -27.79 16.80 -23.85
N PHE A 23 -27.73 17.93 -24.55
CA PHE A 23 -26.77 18.17 -25.64
C PHE A 23 -25.36 18.50 -25.13
N ASP A 24 -25.23 19.01 -23.91
CA ASP A 24 -23.99 19.58 -23.40
C ASP A 24 -23.11 18.53 -22.69
N GLN A 25 -21.79 18.72 -22.77
CA GLN A 25 -20.83 17.97 -21.97
C GLN A 25 -19.74 18.87 -21.39
N PHE A 26 -19.26 18.55 -20.18
CA PHE A 26 -18.09 19.21 -19.60
C PHE A 26 -17.25 18.26 -18.73
N PRO A 27 -15.91 18.37 -18.76
CA PRO A 27 -15.03 17.57 -17.91
C PRO A 27 -14.84 18.20 -16.52
N THR A 28 -14.57 17.35 -15.53
CA THR A 28 -14.08 17.75 -14.19
C THR A 28 -12.88 16.90 -13.81
N VAL A 29 -11.95 17.48 -13.06
CA VAL A 29 -10.81 16.78 -12.47
C VAL A 29 -10.81 17.06 -10.98
N THR A 30 -10.68 16.02 -10.17
CA THR A 30 -10.59 16.12 -8.70
C THR A 30 -9.40 15.31 -8.20
N TYR A 31 -8.78 15.79 -7.13
CA TYR A 31 -7.69 15.10 -6.43
C TYR A 31 -8.14 14.79 -5.01
N HIS A 32 -7.81 13.60 -4.54
CA HIS A 32 -8.20 13.10 -3.23
C HIS A 32 -7.05 12.34 -2.56
N THR A 33 -7.09 12.28 -1.24
CA THR A 33 -6.21 11.48 -0.39
C THR A 33 -7.05 10.58 0.51
N GLY A 34 -6.61 9.33 0.71
CA GLY A 34 -7.25 8.37 1.62
C GLY A 34 -6.55 8.27 2.99
N ALA A 35 -5.36 8.88 3.13
CA ALA A 35 -4.52 8.75 4.32
C ALA A 35 -4.87 9.70 5.47
N ASP A 36 -5.75 10.69 5.28
CA ASP A 36 -5.89 11.83 6.20
C ASP A 36 -6.25 11.41 7.64
N GLU A 37 -7.20 10.49 7.80
CA GLU A 37 -7.62 9.96 9.11
C GLU A 37 -6.51 9.15 9.78
N LEU A 38 -5.81 8.30 9.01
CA LEU A 38 -4.66 7.53 9.50
C LEU A 38 -3.54 8.46 9.98
N LEU A 39 -3.18 9.46 9.17
CA LEU A 39 -2.18 10.45 9.51
C LEU A 39 -2.61 11.26 10.73
N GLY A 40 -3.90 11.62 10.82
CA GLY A 40 -4.51 12.25 11.99
C GLY A 40 -4.31 11.44 13.27
N ALA A 41 -4.63 10.15 13.23
CA ALA A 41 -4.49 9.23 14.36
C ALA A 41 -3.02 9.05 14.78
N LEU A 42 -2.08 9.03 13.82
CA LEU A 42 -0.66 8.80 14.10
C LEU A 42 0.08 10.05 14.60
N LYS A 43 -0.44 11.27 14.41
CA LYS A 43 0.22 12.54 14.83
C LYS A 43 0.60 12.58 16.31
N ALA A 44 -0.24 12.01 17.18
CA ALA A 44 -0.05 12.00 18.64
C ALA A 44 0.77 10.80 19.14
N THR A 45 1.34 10.01 18.24
CA THR A 45 2.10 8.79 18.57
C THR A 45 3.61 9.00 18.40
N ASP A 46 4.37 7.95 18.67
CA ASP A 46 5.84 7.90 18.45
C ASP A 46 6.23 7.69 16.99
N PHE A 47 5.27 7.65 16.05
CA PHE A 47 5.53 7.55 14.61
C PHE A 47 5.64 8.94 13.97
N ASP A 48 6.71 9.15 13.20
CA ASP A 48 6.95 10.30 12.34
C ASP A 48 6.72 9.87 10.90
N VAL A 49 5.52 10.13 10.38
CA VAL A 49 5.07 9.63 9.07
C VAL A 49 5.32 10.67 7.99
N THR A 50 6.18 10.34 7.03
CA THR A 50 6.29 11.05 5.76
C THR A 50 5.30 10.45 4.78
N PHE A 51 4.26 11.20 4.44
CA PHE A 51 3.31 10.82 3.40
C PHE A 51 3.82 11.23 2.01
N MET A 52 3.84 10.28 1.08
CA MET A 52 4.24 10.46 -0.31
C MET A 52 3.10 10.00 -1.23
N PRO A 53 2.28 10.93 -1.74
CA PRO A 53 1.23 10.64 -2.69
C PRO A 53 1.73 9.84 -3.90
N ALA A 54 0.87 9.02 -4.50
CA ALA A 54 1.21 8.15 -5.62
C ALA A 54 1.90 8.88 -6.80
N HIS A 55 1.44 10.08 -7.14
CA HIS A 55 2.01 10.89 -8.22
C HIS A 55 3.41 11.43 -7.87
N GLU A 56 3.68 11.71 -6.59
CA GLU A 56 5.02 12.08 -6.11
C GLU A 56 5.92 10.85 -6.04
N ALA A 57 5.41 9.71 -5.57
CA ALA A 57 6.15 8.45 -5.44
C ALA A 57 6.75 7.98 -6.77
N GLN A 58 6.10 8.25 -7.91
CA GLN A 58 6.65 7.92 -9.22
C GLN A 58 8.07 8.45 -9.42
N ARG A 59 8.35 9.68 -8.96
CA ARG A 59 9.66 10.34 -9.05
C ARG A 59 10.44 10.29 -7.73
N GLY A 60 9.79 10.61 -6.63
CA GLY A 60 10.40 10.89 -5.33
C GLY A 60 10.66 9.67 -4.44
N PHE A 61 10.09 8.50 -4.75
CA PHE A 61 10.32 7.31 -3.92
C PHE A 61 11.82 6.95 -3.92
N PRO A 62 12.41 6.61 -2.76
CA PRO A 62 13.86 6.38 -2.62
C PRO A 62 14.45 5.49 -3.72
N GLN A 63 15.57 5.94 -4.28
CA GLN A 63 16.27 5.25 -5.37
C GLN A 63 17.57 4.57 -4.92
N THR A 64 17.99 4.77 -3.66
CA THR A 64 19.19 4.15 -3.08
C THR A 64 18.90 3.53 -1.72
N MET A 65 19.75 2.59 -1.31
CA MET A 65 19.60 1.90 -0.03
C MET A 65 19.76 2.87 1.14
N GLU A 66 20.67 3.84 1.02
CA GLU A 66 20.93 4.85 2.05
C GLU A 66 19.69 5.71 2.30
N ALA A 67 19.02 6.13 1.22
CA ALA A 67 17.79 6.93 1.32
C ALA A 67 16.63 6.11 1.90
N LEU A 68 16.49 4.85 1.51
CA LEU A 68 15.44 3.97 2.04
C LEU A 68 15.69 3.58 3.51
N SER A 69 16.94 3.36 3.89
CA SER A 69 17.37 3.04 5.27
C SER A 69 17.25 4.21 6.23
N ALA A 70 16.90 5.41 5.75
CA ALA A 70 16.55 6.54 6.62
C ALA A 70 15.18 6.34 7.31
N TYR A 71 14.38 5.37 6.87
CA TYR A 71 13.08 5.01 7.44
C TYR A 71 13.17 3.69 8.22
N ASP A 72 12.55 3.66 9.40
CA ASP A 72 12.37 2.45 10.21
C ASP A 72 11.40 1.46 9.54
N ALA A 73 10.40 1.97 8.80
CA ALA A 73 9.50 1.15 7.99
C ALA A 73 8.95 1.90 6.77
N VAL A 74 8.54 1.13 5.77
CA VAL A 74 7.85 1.58 4.57
C VAL A 74 6.45 0.97 4.54
N VAL A 75 5.46 1.79 4.23
CA VAL A 75 4.06 1.40 4.04
C VAL A 75 3.68 1.65 2.59
N LEU A 76 3.21 0.61 1.91
CA LEU A 76 2.62 0.69 0.58
C LEU A 76 1.11 0.55 0.71
N SER A 77 0.35 1.54 0.25
CA SER A 77 -1.11 1.56 0.42
C SER A 77 -1.78 2.14 -0.80
N ASP A 78 -2.60 1.34 -1.47
CA ASP A 78 -3.30 1.69 -2.70
C ASP A 78 -2.36 2.31 -3.77
N ILE A 79 -1.21 1.67 -3.98
CA ILE A 79 -0.18 2.06 -4.94
C ILE A 79 0.33 0.86 -5.73
N GLY A 80 0.08 0.85 -7.04
CA GLY A 80 0.53 -0.24 -7.91
C GLY A 80 2.05 -0.29 -8.10
N ALA A 81 2.58 -1.49 -8.32
CA ALA A 81 3.99 -1.75 -8.58
C ALA A 81 4.55 -0.92 -9.75
N ASN A 82 3.70 -0.63 -10.75
CA ASN A 82 4.05 0.20 -11.90
C ASN A 82 4.57 1.60 -11.49
N THR A 83 3.98 2.24 -10.47
CA THR A 83 4.43 3.56 -10.00
C THR A 83 5.89 3.52 -9.55
N LEU A 84 6.29 2.42 -8.91
CA LEU A 84 7.65 2.23 -8.41
C LEU A 84 8.61 1.71 -9.49
N LEU A 85 8.12 1.01 -10.51
CA LEU A 85 8.96 0.51 -11.62
C LEU A 85 9.18 1.56 -12.72
N LEU A 86 8.18 2.39 -13.01
CA LEU A 86 8.16 3.29 -14.15
C LEU A 86 8.49 4.73 -13.74
N HIS A 87 9.71 4.93 -13.23
CA HIS A 87 10.24 6.28 -13.00
C HIS A 87 10.20 7.09 -14.30
N PRO A 88 9.94 8.42 -14.27
CA PRO A 88 9.85 9.22 -15.50
C PRO A 88 11.08 9.10 -16.41
N ASP A 89 12.28 8.96 -15.84
CA ASP A 89 13.48 8.69 -16.64
C ASP A 89 13.43 7.37 -17.40
N THR A 90 12.85 6.31 -16.81
CA THR A 90 12.66 5.02 -17.49
C THR A 90 11.52 5.07 -18.50
N TRP A 91 10.35 5.57 -18.11
CA TRP A 91 9.15 5.51 -18.96
C TRP A 91 9.14 6.58 -20.06
N VAL A 92 9.51 7.82 -19.75
CA VAL A 92 9.43 8.95 -20.69
C VAL A 92 10.74 9.13 -21.47
N HIS A 93 11.88 8.88 -20.81
CA HIS A 93 13.19 9.19 -21.38
C HIS A 93 14.02 7.94 -21.75
N SER A 94 13.48 6.73 -21.56
CA SER A 94 14.17 5.46 -21.86
C SER A 94 15.56 5.33 -21.22
N LYS A 95 15.75 5.94 -20.05
CA LYS A 95 16.99 5.89 -19.28
C LYS A 95 16.92 4.81 -18.20
N PRO A 96 18.01 4.08 -17.95
CA PRO A 96 18.06 3.15 -16.83
C PRO A 96 17.87 3.85 -15.49
N THR A 97 17.02 3.30 -14.62
CA THR A 97 16.91 3.67 -13.20
C THR A 97 16.97 2.41 -12.32
N PRO A 98 17.25 2.53 -11.02
CA PRO A 98 17.19 1.40 -10.10
C PRO A 98 15.80 0.73 -10.09
N ASN A 99 15.77 -0.59 -9.94
CA ASN A 99 14.53 -1.31 -9.70
C ASN A 99 14.14 -1.17 -8.22
N ARG A 100 13.21 -0.25 -7.92
CA ARG A 100 12.79 0.07 -6.55
C ARG A 100 12.10 -1.08 -5.83
N LEU A 101 11.51 -2.06 -6.54
CA LEU A 101 10.97 -3.26 -5.90
C LEU A 101 12.08 -4.18 -5.39
N ARG A 102 13.17 -4.36 -6.16
CA ARG A 102 14.36 -5.08 -5.68
C ARG A 102 14.99 -4.37 -4.48
N LEU A 103 15.06 -3.03 -4.54
CA LEU A 103 15.57 -2.23 -3.44
C LEU A 103 14.76 -2.42 -2.15
N LEU A 104 13.42 -2.45 -2.26
CA LEU A 104 12.53 -2.73 -1.12
C LEU A 104 12.76 -4.13 -0.54
N ARG A 105 12.85 -5.16 -1.40
CA ARG A 105 13.17 -6.52 -0.96
C ARG A 105 14.48 -6.56 -0.16
N ASP A 106 15.52 -5.92 -0.69
CA ASP A 106 16.84 -5.91 -0.07
C ASP A 106 16.84 -5.11 1.24
N TYR A 107 16.06 -4.02 1.31
CA TYR A 107 15.85 -3.24 2.53
C TYR A 107 15.18 -4.06 3.63
N VAL A 108 14.10 -4.79 3.30
CA VAL A 108 13.42 -5.67 4.25
C VAL A 108 14.34 -6.80 4.71
N SER A 109 15.09 -7.39 3.77
CA SER A 109 16.08 -8.43 4.08
C SER A 109 17.21 -7.91 4.99
N GLY A 110 17.50 -6.61 4.95
CA GLY A 110 18.43 -5.91 5.84
C GLY A 110 17.84 -5.51 7.20
N GLY A 111 16.58 -5.85 7.49
CA GLY A 111 15.91 -5.56 8.77
C GLY A 111 14.94 -4.37 8.73
N GLY A 112 14.70 -3.78 7.56
CA GLY A 112 13.68 -2.75 7.37
C GLY A 112 12.26 -3.29 7.51
N GLY A 113 11.35 -2.49 8.08
CA GLY A 113 9.93 -2.86 8.16
C GLY A 113 9.18 -2.63 6.84
N LEU A 114 8.33 -3.56 6.43
CA LEU A 114 7.41 -3.36 5.31
C LEU A 114 5.98 -3.71 5.73
N LEU A 115 5.05 -2.81 5.41
CA LEU A 115 3.61 -3.01 5.54
C LEU A 115 2.95 -2.74 4.20
N MET A 116 1.98 -3.58 3.83
CA MET A 116 1.10 -3.33 2.69
C MET A 116 -0.35 -3.35 3.18
N PHE A 117 -1.06 -2.24 2.99
CA PHE A 117 -2.50 -2.21 3.22
C PHE A 117 -3.23 -2.66 1.96
N GLY A 118 -4.37 -3.36 2.11
CA GLY A 118 -5.22 -3.77 1.01
C GLY A 118 -5.89 -2.58 0.32
N GLY A 119 -6.36 -2.80 -0.91
CA GLY A 119 -6.92 -1.76 -1.77
C GLY A 119 -6.99 -2.21 -3.22
N TYR A 120 -7.58 -1.38 -4.07
CA TYR A 120 -7.70 -1.67 -5.49
C TYR A 120 -6.35 -1.68 -6.20
N TYR A 121 -5.39 -0.88 -5.71
CA TYR A 121 -4.01 -0.84 -6.18
C TYR A 121 -3.00 -1.41 -5.17
N SER A 122 -3.39 -2.45 -4.43
CA SER A 122 -2.50 -3.27 -3.58
C SER A 122 -2.54 -4.75 -3.99
N PHE A 123 -1.54 -5.53 -3.55
CA PHE A 123 -1.41 -6.96 -3.90
C PHE A 123 -1.54 -7.21 -5.41
N GLN A 124 -2.54 -7.97 -5.86
CA GLN A 124 -2.83 -8.10 -7.29
C GLN A 124 -3.81 -7.02 -7.78
N GLY A 125 -4.83 -6.71 -6.97
CA GLY A 125 -5.71 -5.55 -7.13
C GLY A 125 -6.72 -5.65 -8.27
N ILE A 126 -7.49 -4.58 -8.46
CA ILE A 126 -8.53 -4.49 -9.50
C ILE A 126 -7.97 -4.79 -10.89
N ASN A 127 -8.62 -5.69 -11.62
CA ASN A 127 -8.18 -6.18 -12.94
C ASN A 127 -6.75 -6.75 -12.96
N GLY A 128 -6.17 -7.09 -11.81
CA GLY A 128 -4.76 -7.42 -11.67
C GLY A 128 -3.82 -6.25 -12.00
N GLY A 129 -4.26 -5.02 -11.73
CA GLY A 129 -3.57 -3.77 -12.07
C GLY A 129 -2.49 -3.32 -11.09
N ALA A 130 -2.57 -3.74 -9.82
CA ALA A 130 -1.54 -3.43 -8.81
C ALA A 130 -0.24 -4.19 -9.08
N ARG A 131 -0.36 -5.45 -9.53
CA ARG A 131 0.72 -6.27 -10.10
C ARG A 131 1.90 -6.56 -9.18
N TYR A 132 1.65 -6.85 -7.90
CA TYR A 132 2.73 -7.29 -7.01
C TYR A 132 3.09 -8.78 -7.14
N ARG A 133 2.23 -9.62 -7.73
CA ARG A 133 2.58 -11.03 -7.96
C ARG A 133 3.86 -11.19 -8.80
N LYS A 134 4.74 -12.09 -8.38
CA LYS A 134 6.07 -12.39 -8.94
C LYS A 134 6.98 -11.16 -9.02
N THR A 135 6.76 -10.19 -8.14
CA THR A 135 7.69 -9.07 -7.96
C THR A 135 8.61 -9.32 -6.76
N PRO A 136 9.77 -8.67 -6.69
CA PRO A 136 10.64 -8.77 -5.52
C PRO A 136 9.98 -8.36 -4.20
N VAL A 137 8.97 -7.48 -4.25
CA VAL A 137 8.21 -7.12 -3.04
C VAL A 137 7.37 -8.30 -2.56
N GLU A 138 6.75 -9.07 -3.46
CA GLU A 138 6.02 -10.28 -3.04
C GLU A 138 6.93 -11.24 -2.29
N ASP A 139 8.19 -11.41 -2.69
CA ASP A 139 9.14 -12.31 -2.03
C ASP A 139 9.21 -12.08 -0.50
N VAL A 140 9.14 -10.81 -0.07
CA VAL A 140 9.24 -10.39 1.35
C VAL A 140 7.89 -10.13 2.03
N LEU A 141 6.77 -10.17 1.30
CA LEU A 141 5.45 -10.18 1.93
C LEU A 141 5.18 -11.56 2.57
N PRO A 142 4.44 -11.63 3.69
CA PRO A 142 4.07 -12.89 4.35
C PRO A 142 2.96 -13.67 3.62
N VAL A 143 2.56 -13.22 2.43
CA VAL A 143 1.48 -13.79 1.62
C VAL A 143 1.89 -13.84 0.15
N ASN A 144 1.28 -14.74 -0.61
CA ASN A 144 1.33 -14.79 -2.07
C ASN A 144 0.10 -14.10 -2.65
N CYS A 145 0.30 -13.29 -3.68
CA CYS A 145 -0.77 -12.65 -4.45
C CYS A 145 -1.35 -13.64 -5.46
N LEU A 146 -2.64 -13.51 -5.77
CA LEU A 146 -3.29 -14.28 -6.83
C LEU A 146 -2.80 -13.84 -8.22
N ALA A 147 -3.05 -14.66 -9.23
CA ALA A 147 -2.64 -14.37 -10.61
C ALA A 147 -3.59 -13.44 -11.38
N TYR A 148 -4.72 -13.10 -10.77
CA TYR A 148 -5.87 -12.40 -11.35
C TYR A 148 -6.42 -11.40 -10.31
N ASP A 149 -7.46 -10.64 -10.68
CA ASP A 149 -8.13 -9.70 -9.76
C ASP A 149 -8.45 -10.37 -8.42
N ASP A 150 -7.89 -9.87 -7.33
CA ASP A 150 -7.96 -10.48 -6.02
C ASP A 150 -8.97 -9.82 -5.09
N ARG A 151 -9.83 -8.94 -5.61
CA ARG A 151 -10.85 -8.30 -4.78
C ARG A 151 -11.94 -9.27 -4.39
N VAL A 152 -12.24 -9.29 -3.10
CA VAL A 152 -13.48 -9.82 -2.55
C VAL A 152 -14.34 -8.64 -2.16
N GLU A 153 -15.35 -8.35 -2.97
CA GLU A 153 -16.33 -7.29 -2.70
C GLU A 153 -17.41 -7.85 -1.77
N VAL A 154 -17.66 -7.18 -0.65
CA VAL A 154 -18.65 -7.58 0.36
C VAL A 154 -19.58 -6.40 0.65
N PRO A 155 -20.48 -6.04 -0.26
CA PRO A 155 -21.35 -4.87 -0.11
C PRO A 155 -22.30 -4.98 1.09
N GLU A 156 -22.65 -6.20 1.51
CA GLU A 156 -23.41 -6.48 2.74
C GLU A 156 -22.59 -6.28 4.03
N GLY A 157 -21.27 -6.11 3.88
CA GLY A 157 -20.32 -5.98 4.96
C GLY A 157 -19.89 -7.30 5.59
N PHE A 158 -18.67 -7.32 6.11
CA PHE A 158 -18.18 -8.37 7.02
C PHE A 158 -17.43 -7.74 8.18
N VAL A 159 -17.33 -8.49 9.28
CA VAL A 159 -16.55 -8.08 10.46
C VAL A 159 -15.33 -8.99 10.56
N PRO A 160 -14.09 -8.45 10.49
CA PRO A 160 -12.90 -9.26 10.73
C PRO A 160 -12.90 -9.80 12.15
N VAL A 161 -12.41 -11.03 12.33
CA VAL A 161 -12.39 -11.70 13.62
C VAL A 161 -10.93 -11.90 14.05
N PRO A 162 -10.45 -11.26 15.14
CA PRO A 162 -9.10 -11.50 15.60
C PRO A 162 -8.90 -12.97 15.94
N LYS A 163 -7.71 -13.49 15.67
CA LYS A 163 -7.34 -14.89 15.93
C LYS A 163 -7.64 -15.25 17.40
N PRO A 164 -8.55 -16.21 17.65
CA PRO A 164 -8.95 -16.56 19.00
C PRO A 164 -7.77 -16.96 19.88
N GLY A 165 -7.71 -16.38 21.08
CA GLY A 165 -6.65 -16.67 22.07
C GLY A 165 -5.26 -16.13 21.71
N SER A 166 -5.12 -15.31 20.66
CA SER A 166 -3.82 -14.70 20.31
C SER A 166 -3.37 -13.70 21.36
N SER A 167 -2.12 -13.84 21.83
CA SER A 167 -1.44 -12.88 22.70
C SER A 167 -0.55 -11.91 21.93
N HIS A 168 -0.72 -11.82 20.60
CA HIS A 168 0.15 -11.02 19.74
C HIS A 168 0.12 -9.53 20.13
N PRO A 169 1.27 -8.84 20.27
CA PRO A 169 1.31 -7.45 20.73
C PRO A 169 0.45 -6.47 19.92
N ILE A 170 0.31 -6.68 18.62
CA ILE A 170 -0.54 -5.84 17.73
C ILE A 170 -2.02 -5.90 18.14
N LEU A 171 -2.50 -7.03 18.65
CA LEU A 171 -3.92 -7.20 19.02
C LEU A 171 -4.23 -6.68 20.43
N ARG A 172 -3.22 -6.26 21.19
CA ARG A 172 -3.38 -5.82 22.58
C ARG A 172 -4.22 -4.56 22.64
N GLY A 173 -5.34 -4.62 23.36
CA GLY A 173 -6.21 -3.47 23.59
C GLY A 173 -7.20 -3.16 22.46
N LEU A 174 -7.17 -3.91 21.34
CA LEU A 174 -8.14 -3.75 20.24
C LEU A 174 -9.51 -4.36 20.57
N GLY A 175 -9.58 -5.28 21.54
CA GLY A 175 -10.83 -5.99 21.88
C GLY A 175 -11.30 -6.91 20.76
N SER A 176 -12.58 -7.27 20.78
CA SER A 176 -13.23 -8.16 19.80
C SER A 176 -14.29 -7.47 18.95
N ASP A 177 -14.57 -6.19 19.21
CA ASP A 177 -15.58 -5.41 18.50
C ASP A 177 -14.89 -4.59 17.40
N TRP A 178 -14.71 -5.23 16.23
CA TRP A 178 -14.03 -4.64 15.09
C TRP A 178 -15.03 -4.01 14.12
N PRO A 179 -14.64 -2.95 13.39
CA PRO A 179 -15.55 -2.28 12.46
C PRO A 179 -15.90 -3.19 11.27
N ILE A 180 -17.06 -2.92 10.68
CA ILE A 180 -17.47 -3.53 9.41
C ILE A 180 -16.55 -3.03 8.29
N LEU A 181 -16.08 -3.96 7.45
CA LEU A 181 -15.39 -3.68 6.20
C LEU A 181 -16.26 -4.12 5.02
N LEU A 182 -16.04 -3.51 3.86
CA LEU A 182 -16.85 -3.73 2.65
C LEU A 182 -16.11 -4.53 1.56
N GLY A 183 -14.88 -4.94 1.84
CA GLY A 183 -14.08 -5.76 0.94
C GLY A 183 -12.64 -5.91 1.44
N PHE A 184 -11.90 -6.79 0.79
CA PHE A 184 -10.48 -7.07 1.06
C PHE A 184 -9.82 -7.74 -0.16
N ASN A 185 -8.50 -7.86 -0.14
CA ASN A 185 -7.77 -8.63 -1.15
C ASN A 185 -7.62 -10.09 -0.67
N GLU A 186 -8.01 -11.05 -1.50
CA GLU A 186 -7.75 -12.47 -1.29
C GLU A 186 -6.28 -12.78 -1.54
N VAL A 187 -5.63 -13.42 -0.56
CA VAL A 187 -4.21 -13.77 -0.61
C VAL A 187 -4.00 -15.16 -0.02
N THR A 188 -2.89 -15.81 -0.38
CA THR A 188 -2.52 -17.11 0.21
C THR A 188 -1.39 -16.92 1.21
N LEU A 189 -1.58 -17.36 2.45
CA LEU A 189 -0.54 -17.32 3.48
C LEU A 189 0.71 -18.08 3.04
N LYS A 190 1.90 -17.54 3.31
CA LYS A 190 3.17 -18.26 3.12
C LYS A 190 3.53 -19.11 4.33
N ASP A 191 4.34 -20.14 4.09
CA ASP A 191 4.92 -20.93 5.17
C ASP A 191 5.72 -20.04 6.14
N GLY A 192 5.50 -20.26 7.44
CA GLY A 192 6.14 -19.49 8.50
C GLY A 192 5.51 -18.13 8.79
N ALA A 193 4.50 -17.69 8.03
CA ALA A 193 3.71 -16.51 8.37
C ALA A 193 2.62 -16.83 9.40
N GLU A 194 2.23 -15.83 10.18
CA GLU A 194 1.15 -15.92 11.17
C GLU A 194 -0.04 -15.05 10.75
N VAL A 195 -1.23 -15.65 10.68
CA VAL A 195 -2.50 -14.90 10.56
C VAL A 195 -2.91 -14.38 11.94
N LEU A 196 -3.25 -13.09 12.03
CA LEU A 196 -3.67 -12.44 13.28
C LEU A 196 -5.17 -12.12 13.34
N ALA A 197 -5.84 -11.97 12.20
CA ALA A 197 -7.26 -11.67 12.05
C ALA A 197 -7.72 -12.07 10.64
#